data_AF-A0A7X9PQH4-F1
#
_entry.id   AF-A0A7X9PQH4-F1
#
_cell.length_a   1.000
_cell.length_b   1.000
_cell.length_c   1.000
_cell.angle_alpha   90.00
_cell.angle_beta   90.00
_cell.angle_gamma   90.00
#
_symmetry.space_group_name_H-M   'P 1'
#
loop_
_entity.id
_entity.type
_entity.pdbx_description
1 polymer ?
#
loop_
_entity_poly.entity_id
_entity_poly.type
_entity_poly.pdbx_seq_one_letter_code
_entity_poly.pdbx_strand_id
1 'polypeptide(L)' 'LKSYPRKISVVAAERDEILPIKHAHNLYANLPEGRKKMWVIKGAGHNDWPFYTDKFLFEEVTDFVRIDKK' A
#
# COMPACT_ATOMS: atom_id res chain seq x y z
N LEU A 1 5.16 10.35 -8.95
CA LEU A 1 5.86 9.35 -8.10
C LEU A 1 7.13 8.75 -8.73
N LYS A 2 7.29 8.71 -10.06
CA LYS A 2 8.51 8.15 -10.71
C LYS A 2 9.84 8.78 -10.25
N SER A 3 9.83 10.05 -9.87
CA SER A 3 10.98 10.79 -9.35
C SER A 3 11.06 10.83 -7.82
N TYR A 4 10.14 10.20 -7.10
CA TYR A 4 10.16 10.22 -5.64
C TYR A 4 11.38 9.43 -5.11
N PRO A 5 12.23 10.01 -4.24
CA PRO A 5 13.52 9.42 -3.89
C PRO A 5 13.42 8.33 -2.81
N ARG A 6 12.30 8.22 -2.09
CA ARG A 6 12.16 7.28 -0.97
C ARG A 6 11.28 6.08 -1.35
N LYS A 7 11.19 5.13 -0.41
CA LYS A 7 10.33 3.96 -0.53
C LYS A 7 8.85 4.36 -0.60
N ILE A 8 8.04 3.58 -1.31
CA ILE A 8 6.60 3.79 -1.47
C ILE A 8 5.85 2.51 -1.11
N SER A 9 4.99 2.60 -0.10
CA SER A 9 3.98 1.57 0.18
C SER A 9 2.73 1.84 -0.66
N VAL A 10 2.28 0.84 -1.41
CA VAL A 10 0.97 0.84 -2.07
C VAL A 10 0.06 -0.10 -1.27
N VAL A 11 -1.02 0.42 -0.70
CA VAL A 11 -1.99 -0.38 0.08
C VAL A 11 -3.33 -0.31 -0.63
N ALA A 12 -3.99 -1.44 -0.80
CA ALA A 12 -5.28 -1.53 -1.46
C ALA A 12 -6.25 -2.42 -0.69
N ALA A 13 -7.51 -2.03 -0.65
CA ALA A 13 -8.60 -2.90 -0.25
C ALA A 13 -9.01 -3.78 -1.45
N GLU A 14 -9.20 -5.10 -1.21
CA GLU A 14 -9.42 -6.06 -2.31
C GLU A 14 -10.71 -5.82 -3.08
N ARG A 15 -11.77 -5.44 -2.35
CA ARG A 15 -13.14 -5.24 -2.82
C ARG A 15 -13.53 -3.77 -2.82
N ASP A 16 -12.54 -2.87 -2.93
CA ASP A 16 -12.78 -1.42 -2.95
C ASP A 16 -13.75 -1.05 -4.08
N GLU A 17 -14.93 -0.61 -3.66
CA GLU A 17 -16.07 -0.27 -4.48
C GLU A 17 -16.01 1.16 -5.05
N ILE A 18 -15.14 2.02 -4.49
CA ILE A 18 -14.95 3.41 -4.90
C ILE A 18 -13.74 3.53 -5.83
N LEU A 19 -12.63 2.91 -5.45
CA LEU A 19 -11.36 2.86 -6.19
C LEU A 19 -10.97 1.40 -6.47
N PRO A 20 -11.47 0.80 -7.56
CA PRO A 20 -11.22 -0.60 -7.87
C PRO A 20 -9.72 -0.97 -7.83
N ILE A 21 -9.40 -2.13 -7.24
CA ILE A 21 -8.02 -2.59 -6.96
C ILE A 21 -7.07 -2.52 -8.16
N LYS A 22 -7.59 -2.59 -9.40
CA LYS A 22 -6.82 -2.40 -10.63
C LYS A 22 -6.00 -1.10 -10.65
N HIS A 23 -6.49 -0.04 -10.00
CA HIS A 23 -5.78 1.23 -9.92
C HIS A 23 -4.51 1.12 -9.06
N ALA A 24 -4.58 0.39 -7.94
CA ALA A 24 -3.42 0.13 -7.10
C ALA A 24 -2.39 -0.78 -7.80
N HIS A 25 -2.86 -1.82 -8.51
CA HIS A 25 -1.98 -2.66 -9.33
C HIS A 25 -1.29 -1.85 -10.44
N ASN A 26 -2.04 -1.01 -11.15
CA ASN A 26 -1.49 -0.15 -12.20
C ASN A 26 -0.50 0.87 -11.64
N LEU A 27 -0.79 1.44 -10.47
CA LEU A 27 0.15 2.31 -9.77
C LEU A 27 1.45 1.56 -9.46
N TYR A 28 1.37 0.41 -8.78
CA TYR A 28 2.52 -0.40 -8.41
C TYR A 28 3.37 -0.81 -9.62
N ALA A 29 2.74 -1.27 -10.71
CA ALA A 29 3.42 -1.64 -11.94
C ALA A 29 4.20 -0.47 -12.57
N ASN A 30 3.75 0.77 -12.38
CA ASN A 30 4.37 1.97 -12.95
C ASN A 30 5.36 2.69 -12.02
N LEU A 31 5.58 2.19 -10.80
CA LEU A 31 6.56 2.72 -9.87
C LEU A 31 7.98 2.16 -10.15
N PRO A 32 9.03 2.95 -9.90
CA PRO A 32 10.42 2.48 -10.03
C PRO A 32 10.70 1.25 -9.17
N GLU A 33 11.51 0.33 -9.70
CA GLU A 33 11.91 -0.89 -9.01
C GLU A 33 12.82 -0.62 -7.79
N GLY A 34 12.90 -1.61 -6.90
CA GLY A 34 13.79 -1.60 -5.73
C GLY A 34 13.35 -0.72 -4.56
N ARG A 35 12.28 0.07 -4.70
CA ARG A 35 11.77 0.99 -3.66
C ARG A 35 10.25 0.97 -3.50
N LYS A 36 9.58 -0.08 -3.98
CA LYS A 36 8.13 -0.23 -3.91
C LYS A 36 7.76 -1.56 -3.24
N LYS A 37 6.69 -1.56 -2.45
CA LYS A 37 6.03 -2.77 -1.97
C LYS A 37 4.52 -2.55 -1.96
N MET A 38 3.77 -3.61 -2.23
CA MET A 38 2.31 -3.56 -2.28
C MET A 38 1.70 -4.55 -1.30
N TRP A 39 0.63 -4.14 -0.63
CA TRP A 39 -0.21 -4.97 0.22
C TRP A 39 -1.65 -4.89 -0.24
N VAL A 40 -2.35 -6.01 -0.19
CA VAL A 40 -3.78 -6.11 -0.46
C VAL A 40 -4.47 -6.57 0.82
N ILE A 41 -5.36 -5.75 1.36
CA ILE A 41 -6.20 -6.08 2.51
C ILE A 41 -7.34 -6.94 2.00
N LYS A 42 -7.24 -8.24 2.26
CA LYS A 42 -8.19 -9.25 1.77
C LYS A 42 -9.57 -9.03 2.36
N GLY A 43 -10.59 -9.10 1.52
CA GLY A 43 -11.96 -8.88 1.92
C GLY A 43 -12.35 -7.42 2.24
N ALA A 44 -11.43 -6.48 2.36
CA ALA A 44 -11.80 -5.09 2.64
C ALA A 44 -12.43 -4.40 1.42
N GLY A 45 -13.41 -3.54 1.67
CA GLY A 45 -13.85 -2.44 0.83
C GLY A 45 -13.27 -1.08 1.29
N HIS A 46 -13.77 0.00 0.71
CA HIS A 46 -13.16 1.33 0.87
C HIS A 46 -13.23 1.88 2.29
N ASN A 47 -14.34 1.63 2.99
CA ASN A 47 -14.63 2.24 4.29
C ASN A 47 -14.56 1.25 5.46
N ASP A 48 -14.46 -0.05 5.19
CA ASP A 48 -14.41 -1.08 6.23
C ASP A 48 -13.00 -1.68 6.41
N TRP A 49 -12.01 -1.28 5.58
CA TRP A 49 -10.65 -1.81 5.67
C TRP A 49 -10.05 -1.80 7.08
N PRO A 50 -10.30 -0.83 7.99
CA PRO A 50 -9.72 -0.87 9.33
C PRO A 50 -10.15 -2.11 10.12
N PHE A 51 -11.32 -2.69 9.83
CA PHE A 51 -11.82 -3.92 10.48
C PHE A 51 -11.18 -5.21 9.93
N TYR A 52 -10.48 -5.13 8.78
CA TYR A 52 -9.77 -6.25 8.15
C TYR A 52 -8.26 -6.16 8.32
N THR A 53 -7.78 -5.19 9.10
CA THR A 53 -6.37 -5.01 9.42
C THR A 53 -6.11 -5.21 10.89
N ASP A 54 -4.90 -5.65 11.23
CA ASP A 54 -4.40 -5.66 12.60
C ASP A 54 -3.21 -4.70 12.74
N LYS A 55 -2.73 -4.57 13.98
CA LYS A 55 -1.55 -3.76 14.30
C LYS A 55 -0.32 -4.21 13.52
N PHE A 56 -0.17 -5.52 13.29
CA PHE A 56 1.02 -6.08 12.65
C PHE A 56 1.10 -5.68 11.17
N LEU A 57 0.00 -5.75 10.44
CA LEU A 57 -0.04 -5.28 9.05
C LEU A 57 0.24 -3.79 8.98
N PHE A 58 -0.32 -3.00 9.89
CA PHE A 58 -0.08 -1.57 9.94
C PHE A 58 1.39 -1.23 10.23
N GLU A 59 2.00 -1.94 11.18
CA GLU A 59 3.44 -1.85 11.48
C GLU A 59 4.28 -2.25 10.26
N GLU A 60 3.97 -3.35 9.58
CA GLU A 60 4.74 -3.79 8.40
C GLU A 60 4.71 -2.74 7.26
N VAL A 61 3.53 -2.19 6.98
CA VAL A 61 3.33 -1.15 5.96
C VAL A 61 4.12 0.11 6.29
N THR A 62 4.12 0.53 7.56
CA THR A 62 4.75 1.77 8.01
C THR A 62 6.25 1.63 8.21
N ASP A 63 6.74 0.48 8.70
CA ASP A 63 8.17 0.17 8.83
C ASP A 63 8.87 0.13 7.47
N PHE A 64 8.18 -0.34 6.41
CA PHE A 64 8.76 -0.31 5.07
C PHE A 64 9.15 1.10 4.63
N VAL A 65 8.33 2.11 4.92
CA VAL A 65 8.57 3.52 4.54
C VAL A 65 9.29 4.31 5.62
N ARG A 66 9.62 3.69 6.75
CA ARG A 66 10.33 4.36 7.84
C ARG A 66 11.65 4.92 7.34
N ILE A 67 11.90 6.17 7.69
CA ILE A 67 13.15 6.86 7.38
C ILE A 67 14.01 6.73 8.62
N ASP A 68 15.10 5.98 8.52
CA ASP A 68 16.08 5.95 9.60
C ASP A 68 16.62 7.37 9.80
N LYS A 69 16.57 7.87 11.03
CA LYS A 69 17.23 9.11 11.39
C LYS A 69 18.75 8.85 11.29
N LYS A 70 19.43 9.61 10.42
CA LYS A 70 20.89 9.71 10.45
C LYS A 70 21.35 10.39 11.73
#